data_AF-A0A7W1R8U3-F1
#
_entry.id   AF-A0A7W1R8U3-F1
#
_cell.length_a   1.000
_cell.length_b   1.000
_cell.length_c   1.000
_cell.angle_alpha   90.00
_cell.angle_beta   90.00
_cell.angle_gamma   90.00
#
_symmetry.space_group_name_H-M   'P 1'
#
loop_
_entity.id
_entity.type
_entity.pdbx_description
1 polymer ?
#
loop_
_entity_poly.entity_id
_entity_poly.type
_entity_poly.pdbx_seq_one_letter_code
_entity_poly.pdbx_strand_id
1 'polypeptide(L)'
;VLFDRGNWSAVCVLLLALLYWSERVAEKRSAWALHFALMHAGAFFLALLIALGTGGQWFAASFAIVLAPAFFAVAGYARTRQAAWLALPVSNAAVVAMALAFFAGVIQAMPHLRAGDPLLLAPAVTMGALALLSFVASPLSSGQMRVRLFRAGLYLTVIAYALLCLRSGFEPLIDIEVYTSPVAILLLVVAYISLHRAWNDFERDTSLLFWTGSILLAGPLLLRALQFRLLLDEPAPSRDLATLCAALLLILFGVLGRLRAPVFVGAATLLIELMALALTSVDWLQVPVKIYLVTVGALFAFVGWMFEYRREQLLLLRSRLNTQREAARERFGQWR
;
A
#
# COMPACT_ATOMS: atom_id res chain seq x y z
N VAL A 1 3.85 23.31 40.90
CA VAL A 1 4.61 22.87 39.71
C VAL A 1 3.73 23.00 38.45
N LEU A 2 3.01 24.12 38.39
CA LEU A 2 1.97 24.44 37.41
C LEU A 2 2.61 25.35 36.34
N PHE A 3 2.52 24.93 35.08
CA PHE A 3 2.96 25.64 33.89
C PHE A 3 4.48 25.86 33.78
N ASP A 4 5.10 25.08 32.90
CA ASP A 4 6.40 25.37 32.31
C ASP A 4 6.28 26.68 31.49
N ARG A 5 6.57 27.82 32.14
CA ARG A 5 6.13 29.19 31.74
C ARG A 5 6.60 29.64 30.35
N GLY A 6 7.61 28.98 29.77
CA GLY A 6 8.12 29.30 28.43
C GLY A 6 7.27 28.74 27.29
N ASN A 7 6.59 27.60 27.48
CA ASN A 7 5.94 26.90 26.37
C ASN A 7 4.58 27.53 26.02
N TRP A 8 3.78 27.88 27.03
CA TRP A 8 2.46 28.50 26.81
C TRP A 8 2.54 29.96 26.35
N SER A 9 3.58 30.69 26.77
CA SER A 9 3.84 32.04 26.27
C SER A 9 4.21 32.04 24.79
N ALA A 10 5.04 31.08 24.35
CA ALA A 10 5.34 30.89 22.92
C ALA A 10 4.07 30.57 22.10
N VAL A 11 3.17 29.72 22.62
CA VAL A 11 1.88 29.41 21.97
C VAL A 11 1.03 30.68 21.78
N CYS A 12 0.89 31.50 22.82
CA CYS A 12 0.13 32.75 22.75
C CYS A 12 0.73 33.73 21.73
N VAL A 13 2.06 33.89 21.71
CA VAL A 13 2.74 34.77 20.75
C VAL A 13 2.55 34.28 19.32
N LEU A 14 2.68 32.97 19.08
CA LEU A 14 2.49 32.37 17.76
C LEU A 14 1.02 32.42 17.31
N LEU A 15 0.06 32.33 18.23
CA LEU A 15 -1.36 32.54 17.93
C LEU A 15 -1.64 33.96 17.48
N LEU A 16 -1.11 34.96 18.20
CA LEU A 16 -1.26 36.37 17.84
C LEU A 16 -0.62 36.67 16.48
N ALA A 17 0.57 36.12 16.23
CA ALA A 17 1.25 36.25 14.95
C ALA A 17 0.46 35.57 13.81
N LEU A 18 -0.11 34.38 14.07
CA LEU A 18 -0.98 33.69 13.11
C LEU A 18 -2.22 34.54 12.78
N LEU A 19 -2.90 35.09 13.79
CA LEU A 19 -4.06 35.96 13.60
C LEU A 19 -3.70 37.19 12.76
N TYR A 20 -2.60 37.88 13.11
CA TYR A 20 -2.11 39.05 12.37
C TYR A 20 -1.82 38.74 10.89
N TRP A 21 -1.10 37.65 10.60
CA TRP A 21 -0.81 37.29 9.22
C TRP A 21 -2.05 36.79 8.47
N SER A 22 -2.99 36.13 9.15
CA SER A 22 -4.26 35.70 8.54
C SER A 22 -5.14 36.90 8.13
N GLU A 23 -5.16 37.95 8.94
CA GLU A 23 -5.83 39.21 8.62
C GLU A 23 -5.17 39.89 7.42
N ARG A 24 -3.83 39.97 7.40
CA ARG A 24 -3.08 40.50 6.25
C ARG A 24 -3.30 39.71 4.97
N VAL A 25 -3.48 38.39 5.06
CA VAL A 25 -3.85 37.53 3.95
C VAL A 25 -5.24 37.89 3.42
N ALA A 26 -6.22 38.06 4.31
CA ALA A 26 -7.58 38.44 3.94
C ALA A 26 -7.63 39.81 3.26
N GLU A 27 -6.87 40.79 3.76
CA GLU A 27 -6.81 42.15 3.20
C GLU A 27 -6.08 42.21 1.85
N LYS A 28 -4.85 41.71 1.79
CA LYS A 28 -3.93 41.97 0.67
C LYS A 28 -3.97 40.90 -0.40
N ARG A 29 -4.51 39.71 -0.10
CA ARG A 29 -4.52 38.51 -0.96
C ARG A 29 -3.15 38.23 -1.61
N SER A 30 -2.07 38.56 -0.90
CA SER A 30 -0.72 38.45 -1.41
C SER A 30 -0.13 37.09 -1.06
N ALA A 31 0.62 36.51 -2.00
CA ALA A 31 1.26 35.22 -1.79
C ALA A 31 2.23 35.25 -0.59
N TRP A 32 2.93 36.36 -0.37
CA TRP A 32 3.89 36.50 0.72
C TRP A 32 3.22 36.47 2.09
N ALA A 33 2.13 37.22 2.29
CA ALA A 33 1.37 37.18 3.55
C ALA A 33 0.85 35.76 3.85
N LEU A 34 0.48 35.01 2.81
CA LEU A 34 -0.01 33.65 2.96
C LEU A 34 1.09 32.66 3.35
N HIS A 35 2.31 32.82 2.82
CA HIS A 35 3.46 32.02 3.26
C HIS A 35 3.75 32.28 4.74
N PHE A 36 3.72 33.54 5.19
CA PHE A 36 3.94 33.86 6.60
C PHE A 36 2.83 33.31 7.50
N ALA A 37 1.56 33.41 7.09
CA ALA A 37 0.45 32.81 7.83
C ALA A 37 0.61 31.28 7.96
N LEU A 38 1.00 30.59 6.90
CA LEU A 38 1.24 29.14 6.91
C LEU A 38 2.42 28.74 7.81
N MET A 39 3.53 29.49 7.75
CA MET A 39 4.69 29.26 8.62
C MET A 39 4.33 29.46 10.10
N HIS A 40 3.59 30.52 10.41
CA HIS A 40 3.14 30.78 11.79
C HIS A 40 2.09 29.77 12.25
N ALA A 41 1.24 29.26 11.36
CA ALA A 41 0.32 28.17 11.69
C ALA A 41 1.10 26.90 12.05
N GLY A 42 2.07 26.51 11.22
CA GLY A 42 2.96 25.38 11.49
C GLY A 42 3.70 25.52 12.83
N ALA A 43 4.31 26.68 13.07
CA ALA A 43 4.99 26.97 14.32
C ALA A 43 4.06 26.98 15.53
N PHE A 44 2.86 27.57 15.41
CA PHE A 44 1.84 27.60 16.46
C PHE A 44 1.44 26.19 16.90
N PHE A 45 1.07 25.33 15.95
CA PHE A 45 0.68 23.96 16.27
C PHE A 45 1.85 23.14 16.82
N LEU A 46 3.07 23.37 16.34
CA LEU A 46 4.27 22.72 16.88
C LEU A 46 4.52 23.13 18.34
N ALA A 47 4.42 24.43 18.65
CA ALA A 47 4.51 24.94 20.02
C ALA A 47 3.35 24.43 20.89
N LEU A 48 2.15 24.30 20.33
CA LEU A 48 0.98 23.78 21.04
C LEU A 48 1.18 22.31 21.44
N LEU A 49 1.70 21.48 20.54
CA LEU A 49 2.04 20.08 20.84
C LEU A 49 3.08 19.99 21.97
N ILE A 50 4.13 20.82 21.92
CA ILE A 50 5.16 20.91 22.97
C ILE A 50 4.53 21.36 24.31
N ALA A 51 3.68 22.39 24.29
CA ALA A 51 3.02 22.93 25.49
C ALA A 51 2.01 21.96 26.13
N LEU A 52 1.34 21.15 25.32
CA LEU A 52 0.45 20.07 25.76
C LEU A 52 1.22 18.88 26.36
N GLY A 53 2.55 18.92 26.36
CA GLY A 53 3.38 17.87 26.95
C GLY A 53 3.27 16.55 26.19
N THR A 54 3.00 16.58 24.88
CA THR A 54 3.07 15.35 24.07
C THR A 54 4.47 14.78 24.22
N GLY A 55 4.59 13.60 24.84
CA GLY A 55 5.87 12.95 25.02
C GLY A 55 6.60 12.84 23.68
N GLY A 56 7.92 13.03 23.66
CA GLY A 56 8.70 13.09 22.42
C GLY A 56 8.45 11.92 21.46
N GLN A 57 8.05 10.77 22.00
CA GLN A 57 7.66 9.57 21.26
C GLN A 57 6.38 9.75 20.42
N TRP A 58 5.38 10.49 20.90
CA TRP A 58 4.09 10.69 20.21
C TRP A 58 4.03 11.95 19.36
N PHE A 59 5.12 12.73 19.33
CA PHE A 59 5.18 14.00 18.62
C PHE A 59 4.88 13.85 17.13
N ALA A 60 5.50 12.88 16.44
CA ALA A 60 5.30 12.66 15.00
C ALA A 60 3.87 12.25 14.67
N ALA A 61 3.27 11.36 15.47
CA ALA A 61 1.88 10.93 15.32
C ALA A 61 0.92 12.10 15.52
N SER A 62 1.11 12.88 16.58
CA SER A 62 0.25 14.02 16.91
C SER A 62 0.36 15.12 15.85
N PHE A 63 1.57 15.38 15.35
CA PHE A 63 1.81 16.31 14.25
C PHE A 63 1.12 15.86 12.94
N ALA A 64 1.21 14.57 12.59
CA ALA A 64 0.51 14.02 11.43
C ALA A 64 -1.01 14.15 11.56
N ILE A 65 -1.57 13.78 12.71
CA ILE A 65 -3.02 13.72 12.94
C ILE A 65 -3.65 15.11 13.04
N VAL A 66 -2.91 16.12 13.50
CA VAL A 66 -3.44 17.48 13.69
C VAL A 66 -3.17 18.37 12.47
N LEU A 67 -1.91 18.44 12.03
CA LEU A 67 -1.48 19.49 11.10
C LEU A 67 -1.89 19.20 9.66
N ALA A 68 -1.69 17.96 9.21
CA ALA A 68 -1.98 17.57 7.84
C ALA A 68 -3.48 17.67 7.49
N PRO A 69 -4.43 17.12 8.29
CA PRO A 69 -5.85 17.28 7.98
C PRO A 69 -6.33 18.74 8.12
N ALA A 70 -5.76 19.54 9.03
CA ALA A 70 -6.08 20.97 9.10
C ALA A 70 -5.75 21.69 7.79
N PHE A 71 -4.55 21.47 7.24
CA PHE A 71 -4.19 22.04 5.94
C PHE A 71 -5.01 21.46 4.79
N PHE A 72 -5.29 20.15 4.76
CA PHE A 72 -6.18 19.59 3.72
C PHE A 72 -7.60 20.15 3.78
N ALA A 73 -8.16 20.38 4.97
CA ALA A 73 -9.48 20.99 5.14
C ALA A 73 -9.51 22.44 4.61
N VAL A 74 -8.50 23.24 4.96
CA VAL A 74 -8.36 24.62 4.47
C VAL A 74 -8.15 24.65 2.96
N ALA A 75 -7.32 23.76 2.41
CA ALA A 75 -7.13 23.64 0.96
C ALA A 75 -8.42 23.23 0.25
N GLY A 76 -9.18 22.28 0.81
CA GLY A 76 -10.47 21.86 0.29
C GLY A 76 -11.48 23.01 0.24
N TYR A 77 -11.61 23.74 1.35
CA TYR A 77 -12.46 24.93 1.44
C TYR A 77 -12.05 26.03 0.46
N ALA A 78 -10.75 26.24 0.27
CA ALA A 78 -10.25 27.21 -0.70
C ALA A 78 -10.59 26.83 -2.15
N ARG A 79 -10.53 25.54 -2.48
CA ARG A 79 -10.91 25.03 -3.81
C ARG A 79 -12.40 25.20 -4.08
N THR A 80 -13.27 24.91 -3.11
CA THR A 80 -14.72 25.10 -3.30
C THR A 80 -15.08 26.58 -3.52
N ARG A 81 -14.31 27.50 -2.93
CA ARG A 81 -14.41 28.95 -3.12
C ARG A 81 -13.66 29.48 -4.35
N GLN A 82 -13.07 28.61 -5.18
CA GLN A 82 -12.23 28.97 -6.34
C GLN A 82 -11.05 29.90 -5.99
N ALA A 83 -10.60 29.93 -4.74
CA ALA A 83 -9.47 30.71 -4.27
C ALA A 83 -8.16 29.98 -4.58
N ALA A 84 -7.79 29.91 -5.87
CA ALA A 84 -6.61 29.19 -6.34
C ALA A 84 -5.30 29.66 -5.67
N TRP A 85 -5.22 30.97 -5.38
CA TRP A 85 -4.10 31.61 -4.69
C TRP A 85 -3.89 31.07 -3.26
N LEU A 86 -4.93 30.52 -2.62
CA LEU A 86 -4.86 29.92 -1.28
C LEU A 86 -4.82 28.40 -1.33
N ALA A 87 -5.54 27.78 -2.26
CA ALA A 87 -5.62 26.33 -2.39
C ALA A 87 -4.27 25.65 -2.65
N LEU A 88 -3.46 26.21 -3.56
CA LEU A 88 -2.17 25.62 -3.97
C LEU A 88 -1.13 25.62 -2.83
N PRO A 89 -0.79 26.76 -2.21
CA PRO A 89 0.21 26.80 -1.14
C PRO A 89 -0.21 26.03 0.12
N VAL A 90 -1.50 26.03 0.48
CA VAL A 90 -2.00 25.23 1.61
C VAL A 90 -1.91 23.73 1.30
N SER A 91 -2.18 23.31 0.06
CA SER A 91 -1.98 21.90 -0.34
C SER A 91 -0.51 21.50 -0.26
N ASN A 92 0.42 22.38 -0.66
CA ASN A 92 1.86 22.13 -0.53
C ASN A 92 2.29 22.04 0.94
N ALA A 93 1.77 22.92 1.81
CA ALA A 93 2.03 22.87 3.25
C ALA A 93 1.55 21.54 3.86
N ALA A 94 0.39 21.01 3.42
CA ALA A 94 -0.08 19.70 3.85
C ALA A 94 0.90 18.57 3.47
N VAL A 95 1.40 18.57 2.23
CA VAL A 95 2.37 17.57 1.76
C VAL A 95 3.70 17.68 2.51
N VAL A 96 4.19 18.89 2.76
CA VAL A 96 5.40 19.13 3.55
C VAL A 96 5.22 18.63 4.99
N ALA A 97 4.07 18.90 5.60
CA ALA A 97 3.76 18.40 6.94
C ALA A 97 3.75 16.86 6.99
N MET A 98 3.14 16.21 6.00
CA MET A 98 3.16 14.75 5.89
C MET A 98 4.59 14.21 5.74
N ALA A 99 5.42 14.85 4.92
CA ALA A 99 6.82 14.46 4.73
C ALA A 99 7.64 14.61 6.01
N LEU A 100 7.49 15.73 6.72
CA LEU A 100 8.16 15.95 8.01
C LEU A 100 7.73 14.94 9.07
N ALA A 101 6.43 14.65 9.15
CA ALA A 101 5.90 13.61 10.03
C ALA A 101 6.48 12.23 9.72
N PHE A 102 6.59 11.90 8.43
CA PHE A 102 7.21 10.66 7.98
C PHE A 102 8.67 10.56 8.42
N PHE A 103 9.48 11.58 8.14
CA PHE A 103 10.89 11.58 8.54
C PHE A 103 11.05 11.51 10.06
N ALA A 104 10.25 12.26 10.81
CA ALA A 104 10.25 12.19 12.27
C ALA A 104 9.88 10.78 12.77
N GLY A 105 8.85 10.15 12.20
CA GLY A 105 8.46 8.79 12.54
C GLY A 105 9.53 7.74 12.20
N VAL A 106 10.22 7.88 11.06
CA VAL A 106 11.34 6.99 10.70
C VAL A 106 12.51 7.16 11.66
N ILE A 107 12.91 8.39 11.96
CA ILE A 107 14.00 8.69 12.91
C ILE A 107 13.66 8.12 14.30
N GLN A 108 12.41 8.23 14.73
CA GLN A 108 11.94 7.64 15.99
C GLN A 108 11.95 6.10 15.95
N ALA A 109 11.64 5.46 14.82
CA ALA A 109 11.63 4.00 14.70
C ALA A 109 13.04 3.38 14.66
N MET A 110 13.99 4.03 13.98
CA MET A 110 15.34 3.50 13.70
C MET A 110 16.07 2.89 14.91
N PRO A 111 16.18 3.56 16.07
CA PRO A 111 16.88 2.98 17.22
C PRO A 111 16.14 1.79 17.87
N HIS A 112 14.87 1.57 17.53
CA HIS A 112 13.97 0.62 18.16
C HIS A 112 13.56 -0.54 17.23
N LEU A 113 14.22 -0.72 16.08
CA LEU A 113 13.93 -1.79 15.11
C LEU A 113 14.34 -3.19 15.62
N ARG A 114 13.68 -3.64 16.69
CA ARG A 114 13.85 -4.95 17.31
C ARG A 114 12.50 -5.53 17.64
N ALA A 115 12.38 -6.86 17.54
CA ALA A 115 11.16 -7.54 17.91
C ALA A 115 10.85 -7.33 19.40
N GLY A 116 9.60 -6.99 19.69
CA GLY A 116 9.06 -6.78 21.03
C GLY A 116 9.26 -5.37 21.61
N ASP A 117 9.92 -4.44 20.91
CA ASP A 117 10.18 -3.10 21.46
C ASP A 117 8.87 -2.28 21.57
N PRO A 118 8.46 -1.86 22.78
CA PRO A 118 7.24 -1.10 22.98
C PRO A 118 7.22 0.27 22.31
N LEU A 119 8.39 0.86 22.05
CA LEU A 119 8.55 2.21 21.53
C LEU A 119 8.26 2.31 20.03
N LEU A 120 8.11 1.18 19.34
CA LEU A 120 7.68 1.12 17.93
C LEU A 120 6.21 1.49 17.71
N LEU A 121 5.38 1.51 18.76
CA LEU A 121 3.96 1.81 18.63
C LEU A 121 3.71 3.22 18.07
N ALA A 122 4.41 4.24 18.59
CA ALA A 122 4.18 5.62 18.16
C ALA A 122 4.61 5.88 16.70
N PRO A 123 5.77 5.37 16.22
CA PRO A 123 6.08 5.36 14.79
C PRO A 123 5.06 4.59 13.95
N ALA A 124 4.58 3.42 14.40
CA ALA A 124 3.57 2.64 13.69
C ALA A 124 2.26 3.42 13.51
N VAL A 125 1.79 4.07 14.58
CA VAL A 125 0.60 4.94 14.55
C VAL A 125 0.84 6.16 13.64
N THR A 126 2.03 6.74 13.65
CA THR A 126 2.39 7.84 12.74
C THR A 126 2.24 7.42 11.29
N MET A 127 2.83 6.27 10.91
CA MET A 127 2.74 5.74 9.55
C MET A 127 1.29 5.39 9.17
N GLY A 128 0.53 4.79 10.09
CA GLY A 128 -0.89 4.50 9.89
C GLY A 128 -1.74 5.76 9.68
N ALA A 129 -1.50 6.82 10.45
CA ALA A 129 -2.18 8.10 10.29
C ALA A 129 -1.86 8.75 8.93
N LEU A 130 -0.59 8.74 8.53
CA LEU A 130 -0.17 9.25 7.23
C LEU A 130 -0.75 8.41 6.08
N ALA A 131 -0.90 7.09 6.27
CA ALA A 131 -1.55 6.22 5.29
C ALA A 131 -3.02 6.60 5.09
N LEU A 132 -3.78 6.77 6.18
CA LEU A 132 -5.17 7.21 6.13
C LEU A 132 -5.31 8.57 5.46
N LEU A 133 -4.48 9.54 5.83
CA LEU A 133 -4.48 10.87 5.22
C LEU A 133 -4.19 10.80 3.71
N SER A 134 -3.24 9.97 3.32
CA SER A 134 -2.89 9.72 1.91
C SER A 134 -4.06 9.13 1.13
N PHE A 135 -4.78 8.17 1.71
CA PHE A 135 -5.97 7.57 1.08
C PHE A 135 -7.15 8.55 1.00
N VAL A 136 -7.36 9.39 2.00
CA VAL A 136 -8.41 10.43 2.00
C VAL A 136 -8.08 11.55 1.03
N ALA A 137 -6.81 11.96 0.94
CA ALA A 137 -6.36 13.02 0.04
C ALA A 137 -6.29 12.60 -1.43
N SER A 138 -6.12 11.30 -1.69
CA SER A 138 -6.09 10.75 -3.06
C SER A 138 -7.34 11.09 -3.89
N PRO A 139 -8.58 10.75 -3.49
CA PRO A 139 -9.78 11.08 -4.27
C PRO A 139 -10.06 12.59 -4.37
N LEU A 140 -9.53 13.39 -3.45
CA LEU A 140 -9.64 14.85 -3.46
C LEU A 140 -8.64 15.53 -4.42
N SER A 141 -7.73 14.75 -5.01
CA SER A 141 -6.69 15.21 -5.92
C SER A 141 -6.98 14.77 -7.35
N SER A 142 -6.44 15.50 -8.33
CA SER A 142 -6.58 15.20 -9.75
C SER A 142 -5.25 14.81 -10.41
N GLY A 143 -5.34 14.13 -11.55
CA GLY A 143 -4.17 13.72 -12.35
C GLY A 143 -3.17 12.84 -11.59
N GLN A 144 -1.88 13.10 -11.81
CA GLN A 144 -0.79 12.30 -11.23
C GLN A 144 -0.73 12.36 -9.70
N MET A 145 -1.19 13.46 -9.07
CA MET A 145 -1.10 13.63 -7.61
C MET A 145 -2.02 12.65 -6.87
N ARG A 146 -3.22 12.38 -7.41
CA ARG A 146 -4.14 11.35 -6.90
C ARG A 146 -3.45 10.01 -6.74
N VAL A 147 -2.69 9.62 -7.75
CA VAL A 147 -2.01 8.32 -7.80
C VAL A 147 -0.81 8.30 -6.86
N ARG A 148 -0.02 9.38 -6.82
CA ARG A 148 1.12 9.49 -5.88
C ARG A 148 0.65 9.37 -4.43
N LEU A 149 -0.43 10.06 -4.06
CA LEU A 149 -1.00 9.96 -2.72
C LEU A 149 -1.55 8.56 -2.43
N PHE A 150 -2.24 7.94 -3.38
CA PHE A 150 -2.70 6.56 -3.21
C PHE A 150 -1.55 5.58 -2.95
N ARG A 151 -0.46 5.69 -3.73
CA ARG A 151 0.75 4.87 -3.57
C ARG A 151 1.45 5.14 -2.24
N ALA A 152 1.59 6.41 -1.86
CA ALA A 152 2.13 6.78 -0.56
C ALA A 152 1.33 6.11 0.56
N GLY A 153 -0.01 6.13 0.48
CA GLY A 153 -0.89 5.44 1.42
C GLY A 153 -0.61 3.94 1.54
N LEU A 154 -0.38 3.26 0.42
CA LEU A 154 -0.04 1.84 0.42
C LEU A 154 1.30 1.56 1.07
N TYR A 155 2.36 2.28 0.69
CA TYR A 155 3.68 2.09 1.29
C TYR A 155 3.65 2.37 2.80
N LEU A 156 2.97 3.43 3.21
CA LEU A 156 2.81 3.77 4.63
C LEU A 156 2.02 2.72 5.40
N THR A 157 1.02 2.10 4.78
CA THR A 157 0.26 0.98 5.39
C THR A 157 1.17 -0.23 5.61
N VAL A 158 2.00 -0.57 4.61
CA VAL A 158 2.97 -1.68 4.72
C VAL A 158 3.99 -1.41 5.81
N ILE A 159 4.53 -0.18 5.88
CA ILE A 159 5.47 0.21 6.93
C ILE A 159 4.80 0.17 8.31
N ALA A 160 3.59 0.71 8.45
CA ALA A 160 2.84 0.68 9.70
C ALA A 160 2.60 -0.75 10.18
N TYR A 161 2.20 -1.64 9.26
CA TYR A 161 1.99 -3.06 9.55
C TYR A 161 3.30 -3.74 9.99
N ALA A 162 4.40 -3.52 9.28
CA ALA A 162 5.70 -4.09 9.65
C ALA A 162 6.16 -3.63 11.04
N LEU A 163 5.98 -2.36 11.37
CA LEU A 163 6.30 -1.83 12.70
C LEU A 163 5.39 -2.42 13.79
N LEU A 164 4.11 -2.65 13.51
CA LEU A 164 3.19 -3.35 14.42
C LEU A 164 3.60 -4.80 14.66
N CYS A 165 4.03 -5.52 13.62
CA CYS A 165 4.51 -6.89 13.75
C CYS A 165 5.80 -6.97 14.59
N LEU A 166 6.73 -6.04 14.37
CA LEU A 166 7.93 -5.91 15.21
C LEU A 166 7.53 -5.62 16.65
N ARG A 167 6.60 -4.68 16.88
CA ARG A 167 6.08 -4.33 18.21
C ARG A 167 5.44 -5.53 18.92
N SER A 168 4.75 -6.42 18.21
CA SER A 168 4.12 -7.61 18.78
C SER A 168 5.10 -8.78 19.01
N GLY A 169 6.38 -8.62 18.65
CA GLY A 169 7.41 -9.63 18.90
C GLY A 169 7.67 -10.60 17.75
N PHE A 170 7.08 -10.39 16.57
CA PHE A 170 7.37 -11.23 15.41
C PHE A 170 8.73 -10.89 14.84
N GLU A 171 9.58 -11.89 14.64
CA GLU A 171 10.90 -11.68 14.07
C GLU A 171 10.85 -11.76 12.54
N PRO A 172 11.37 -10.78 11.77
CA PRO A 172 11.23 -10.77 10.30
C PRO A 172 11.83 -11.99 9.61
N LEU A 173 12.91 -12.56 10.17
CA LEU A 173 13.61 -13.71 9.61
C LEU A 173 12.92 -15.04 9.95
N ILE A 174 12.31 -15.13 11.13
CA ILE A 174 11.63 -16.34 11.59
C ILE A 174 10.19 -16.34 11.12
N ASP A 175 9.47 -15.23 11.21
CA ASP A 175 8.03 -15.11 10.97
C ASP A 175 7.72 -14.39 9.65
N ILE A 176 8.54 -14.62 8.63
CA ILE A 176 8.44 -13.93 7.33
C ILE A 176 7.04 -14.01 6.72
N GLU A 177 6.31 -15.11 6.95
CA GLU A 177 4.92 -15.33 6.51
C GLU A 177 3.97 -14.27 7.07
N VAL A 178 4.14 -13.88 8.34
CA VAL A 178 3.32 -12.87 9.02
C VAL A 178 3.54 -11.49 8.40
N TYR A 179 4.77 -11.19 7.98
CA TYR A 179 5.12 -9.93 7.31
C TYR A 179 4.65 -9.89 5.86
N THR A 180 4.71 -11.02 5.16
CA THR A 180 4.47 -11.09 3.71
C THR A 180 3.00 -11.29 3.34
N SER A 181 2.25 -12.11 4.08
CA SER A 181 0.87 -12.48 3.69
C SER A 181 -0.08 -11.28 3.63
N PRO A 182 -0.16 -10.37 4.62
CA PRO A 182 -1.09 -9.25 4.53
C PRO A 182 -0.68 -8.20 3.51
N VAL A 183 0.63 -8.00 3.33
CA VAL A 183 1.16 -7.13 2.28
C VAL A 183 0.78 -7.69 0.90
N ALA A 184 0.90 -9.00 0.73
CA ALA A 184 0.51 -9.69 -0.50
C ALA A 184 -0.98 -9.52 -0.81
N ILE A 185 -1.85 -9.73 0.18
CA ILE A 185 -3.31 -9.51 0.05
C ILE A 185 -3.59 -8.05 -0.33
N LEU A 186 -2.94 -7.09 0.33
CA LEU A 186 -3.11 -5.68 0.04
C LEU A 186 -2.70 -5.33 -1.41
N LEU A 187 -1.58 -5.86 -1.89
CA LEU A 187 -1.15 -5.69 -3.29
C LEU A 187 -2.16 -6.28 -4.28
N LEU A 188 -2.68 -7.47 -4.01
CA LEU A 188 -3.69 -8.13 -4.85
C LEU A 188 -5.01 -7.34 -4.89
N VAL A 189 -5.49 -6.87 -3.74
CA VAL A 189 -6.70 -6.04 -3.64
C VAL A 189 -6.53 -4.73 -4.39
N VAL A 190 -5.39 -4.07 -4.24
CA VAL A 190 -5.07 -2.84 -4.96
C VAL A 190 -5.03 -3.06 -6.45
N ALA A 191 -4.34 -4.10 -6.91
CA ALA A 191 -4.24 -4.43 -8.32
C ALA A 191 -5.63 -4.71 -8.91
N TYR A 192 -6.48 -5.42 -8.16
CA TYR A 192 -7.86 -5.68 -8.54
C TYR A 192 -8.69 -4.39 -8.67
N ILE A 193 -8.61 -3.49 -7.69
CA ILE A 193 -9.32 -2.20 -7.74
C ILE A 193 -8.79 -1.33 -8.89
N SER A 194 -7.47 -1.29 -9.09
CA SER A 194 -6.80 -0.55 -10.16
C SER A 194 -7.31 -1.00 -11.54
N LEU A 195 -7.38 -2.32 -11.75
CA LEU A 195 -7.88 -2.94 -12.98
C LEU A 195 -9.34 -2.51 -13.27
N HIS A 196 -10.22 -2.54 -12.26
CA HIS A 196 -11.64 -2.24 -12.44
C HIS A 196 -11.93 -0.74 -12.56
N ARG A 197 -11.06 0.13 -12.03
CA ARG A 197 -11.19 1.58 -12.15
C ARG A 197 -10.68 2.14 -13.48
N ALA A 198 -10.28 1.27 -14.42
CA ALA A 198 -9.83 1.64 -15.77
C ALA A 198 -8.79 2.77 -15.76
N TRP A 199 -7.85 2.69 -14.83
CA TRP A 199 -6.70 3.58 -14.79
C TRP A 199 -5.75 3.19 -15.94
N ASN A 200 -6.09 3.61 -17.15
CA ASN A 200 -5.46 3.20 -18.41
C ASN A 200 -3.95 3.46 -18.46
N ASP A 201 -3.43 4.43 -17.69
CA ASP A 201 -1.98 4.69 -17.60
C ASP A 201 -1.20 3.59 -16.83
N PHE A 202 -1.87 2.57 -16.29
CA PHE A 202 -1.32 1.69 -15.24
C PHE A 202 -1.43 0.20 -15.52
N GLU A 203 -1.63 -0.22 -16.77
CA GLU A 203 -1.79 -1.64 -17.12
C GLU A 203 -0.54 -2.47 -16.76
N ARG A 204 0.67 -1.92 -17.00
CA ARG A 204 1.95 -2.61 -16.73
C ARG A 204 2.23 -2.75 -15.23
N ASP A 205 2.02 -1.69 -14.46
CA ASP A 205 2.20 -1.69 -13.00
C ASP A 205 1.19 -2.63 -12.32
N THR A 206 -0.06 -2.65 -12.80
CA THR A 206 -1.11 -3.53 -12.25
C THR A 206 -0.76 -5.01 -12.46
N SER A 207 -0.18 -5.37 -13.62
CA SER A 207 0.33 -6.72 -13.87
C SER A 207 1.45 -7.09 -12.89
N LEU A 208 2.43 -6.19 -12.70
CA LEU A 208 3.53 -6.42 -11.74
C LEU A 208 3.01 -6.60 -10.32
N LEU A 209 2.02 -5.83 -9.89
CA LEU A 209 1.39 -5.97 -8.56
C LEU A 209 0.70 -7.32 -8.38
N PHE A 210 0.05 -7.85 -9.42
CA PHE A 210 -0.53 -9.20 -9.34
C PHE A 210 0.54 -10.28 -9.23
N TRP A 211 1.64 -10.17 -9.97
CA TRP A 211 2.76 -11.11 -9.88
C TRP A 211 3.43 -11.05 -8.51
N THR A 212 3.83 -9.86 -8.08
CA THR A 212 4.50 -9.68 -6.78
C THR A 212 3.59 -10.07 -5.64
N GLY A 213 2.33 -9.65 -5.64
CA GLY A 213 1.35 -10.04 -4.62
C GLY A 213 1.15 -11.56 -4.57
N SER A 214 1.01 -12.24 -5.71
CA SER A 214 0.82 -13.70 -5.72
C SER A 214 2.06 -14.44 -5.21
N ILE A 215 3.25 -14.04 -5.64
CA ILE A 215 4.53 -14.63 -5.20
C ILE A 215 4.76 -14.38 -3.71
N LEU A 216 4.47 -13.17 -3.23
CA LEU A 216 4.67 -12.80 -1.83
C LEU A 216 3.68 -13.54 -0.90
N LEU A 217 2.50 -13.92 -1.40
CA LEU A 217 1.53 -14.72 -0.65
C LEU A 217 1.97 -16.19 -0.57
N ALA A 218 2.27 -16.79 -1.72
CA ALA A 218 2.49 -18.23 -1.81
C ALA A 218 3.95 -18.67 -1.58
N GLY A 219 4.91 -17.84 -1.97
CA GLY A 219 6.34 -18.17 -1.95
C GLY A 219 6.90 -18.43 -0.56
N PRO A 220 6.75 -17.50 0.41
CA PRO A 220 7.24 -17.70 1.78
C PRO A 220 6.61 -18.92 2.45
N LEU A 221 5.30 -19.13 2.28
CA LEU A 221 4.59 -20.30 2.79
C LEU A 221 5.16 -21.60 2.19
N LEU A 222 5.33 -21.64 0.86
CA LEU A 222 5.87 -22.81 0.15
C LEU A 222 7.29 -23.13 0.60
N LEU A 223 8.17 -22.13 0.67
CA LEU A 223 9.56 -22.32 1.08
C LEU A 223 9.65 -22.88 2.49
N ARG A 224 8.78 -22.43 3.40
CA ARG A 224 8.79 -22.91 4.78
C ARG A 224 8.19 -24.30 4.93
N ALA A 225 7.12 -24.62 4.19
CA ALA A 225 6.59 -25.98 4.14
C ALA A 225 7.63 -26.96 3.60
N LEU A 226 8.32 -26.60 2.52
CA LEU A 226 9.43 -27.38 1.96
C LEU A 226 10.61 -27.49 2.92
N GLN A 227 10.97 -26.44 3.65
CA GLN A 227 12.06 -26.48 4.64
C GLN A 227 11.76 -27.51 5.73
N PHE A 228 10.57 -27.48 6.34
CA PHE A 228 10.23 -28.43 7.40
C PHE A 228 10.19 -29.87 6.90
N ARG A 229 9.71 -30.05 5.67
CA ARG A 229 9.53 -31.35 5.06
C ARG A 229 10.80 -31.97 4.47
N LEU A 230 11.72 -31.17 3.92
CA LEU A 230 12.92 -31.66 3.21
C LEU A 230 14.22 -31.49 4.01
N LEU A 231 14.29 -30.49 4.89
CA LEU A 231 15.50 -30.20 5.67
C LEU A 231 15.39 -30.68 7.11
N LEU A 232 14.19 -30.62 7.70
CA LEU A 232 13.97 -30.97 9.11
C LEU A 232 13.29 -32.33 9.30
N ASP A 233 12.79 -32.96 8.23
CA ASP A 233 12.03 -34.23 8.24
C ASP A 233 10.89 -34.26 9.29
N GLU A 234 10.32 -33.10 9.61
CA GLU A 234 9.24 -32.96 10.59
C GLU A 234 7.89 -32.76 9.90
N PRO A 235 6.85 -33.55 10.25
CA PRO A 235 5.52 -33.36 9.71
C PRO A 235 4.90 -32.06 10.27
N ALA A 236 4.65 -31.08 9.38
CA ALA A 236 4.06 -29.79 9.73
C ALA A 236 2.69 -29.58 9.03
N PRO A 237 1.64 -30.34 9.42
CA PRO A 237 0.37 -30.40 8.69
C PRO A 237 -0.37 -29.06 8.63
N SER A 238 -0.20 -28.20 9.64
CA SER A 238 -0.80 -26.86 9.64
C SER A 238 -0.23 -25.95 8.55
N ARG A 239 1.05 -26.14 8.19
CA ARG A 239 1.72 -25.33 7.17
C ARG A 239 1.43 -25.84 5.76
N ASP A 240 1.38 -27.15 5.58
CA ASP A 240 0.92 -27.77 4.32
C ASP A 240 -0.54 -27.37 4.01
N LEU A 241 -1.39 -27.28 5.04
CA LEU A 241 -2.76 -26.80 4.85
C LEU A 241 -2.77 -25.31 4.46
N ALA A 242 -1.91 -24.49 5.04
CA ALA A 242 -1.83 -23.06 4.74
C ALA A 242 -1.34 -22.80 3.30
N THR A 243 -0.32 -23.52 2.83
CA THR A 243 0.17 -23.44 1.44
C THR A 243 -0.90 -23.88 0.45
N LEU A 244 -1.58 -25.01 0.71
CA LEU A 244 -2.68 -25.51 -0.13
C LEU A 244 -3.85 -24.52 -0.19
N CYS A 245 -4.27 -23.98 0.96
CA CYS A 245 -5.32 -22.97 1.03
C CYS A 245 -4.92 -21.70 0.25
N ALA A 246 -3.71 -21.20 0.43
CA ALA A 246 -3.23 -20.03 -0.30
C ALA A 246 -3.19 -20.26 -1.82
N ALA A 247 -2.71 -21.43 -2.25
CA ALA A 247 -2.65 -21.81 -3.66
C ALA A 247 -4.05 -21.93 -4.28
N LEU A 248 -4.99 -22.59 -3.59
CA LEU A 248 -6.39 -22.72 -4.04
C LEU A 248 -7.09 -21.36 -4.10
N LEU A 249 -6.89 -20.50 -3.10
CA LEU A 249 -7.43 -19.15 -3.09
C LEU A 249 -6.89 -18.31 -4.25
N LEU A 250 -5.60 -18.41 -4.57
CA LEU A 250 -5.00 -17.72 -5.72
C LEU A 250 -5.58 -18.23 -7.05
N ILE A 251 -5.76 -19.54 -7.20
CA ILE A 251 -6.41 -20.12 -8.38
C ILE A 251 -7.85 -19.63 -8.50
N LEU A 252 -8.64 -19.72 -7.42
CA LEU A 252 -10.04 -19.28 -7.40
C LEU A 252 -10.16 -17.78 -7.73
N PHE A 253 -9.37 -16.95 -7.05
CA PHE A 253 -9.32 -15.51 -7.29
C PHE A 253 -8.89 -15.18 -8.72
N GLY A 254 -7.89 -15.89 -9.23
CA GLY A 254 -7.39 -15.74 -10.59
C GLY A 254 -8.42 -16.16 -11.65
N VAL A 255 -9.13 -17.27 -11.45
CA VAL A 255 -10.17 -17.76 -12.38
C VAL A 255 -11.38 -16.84 -12.37
N LEU A 256 -11.89 -16.47 -11.19
CA LEU A 256 -13.04 -15.56 -11.06
C LEU A 256 -12.72 -14.16 -11.59
N GLY A 257 -11.53 -13.65 -11.29
CA GLY A 257 -11.06 -12.35 -11.76
C GLY A 257 -10.51 -12.35 -13.19
N ARG A 258 -10.38 -13.51 -13.83
CA ARG A 258 -9.69 -13.71 -15.13
C ARG A 258 -8.27 -13.13 -15.15
N LEU A 259 -7.53 -13.33 -14.06
CA LEU A 259 -6.19 -12.80 -13.83
C LEU A 259 -5.13 -13.88 -14.04
N ARG A 260 -4.14 -13.61 -14.90
CA ARG A 260 -3.06 -14.56 -15.24
C ARG A 260 -2.18 -14.92 -14.04
N ALA A 261 -1.61 -13.91 -13.39
CA ALA A 261 -0.56 -14.12 -12.39
C ALA A 261 -1.02 -14.95 -11.17
N PRO A 262 -2.21 -14.70 -10.58
CA PRO A 262 -2.69 -15.52 -9.46
C PRO A 262 -2.92 -16.99 -9.84
N VAL A 263 -3.45 -17.28 -11.03
CA VAL A 263 -3.66 -18.67 -11.49
C VAL A 263 -2.33 -19.40 -11.66
N PHE A 264 -1.36 -18.78 -12.34
CA PHE A 264 -0.07 -19.41 -12.58
C PHE A 264 0.70 -19.67 -11.29
N VAL A 265 0.78 -18.67 -10.41
CA VAL A 265 1.50 -18.82 -9.14
C VAL A 265 0.79 -19.84 -8.26
N GLY A 266 -0.54 -19.76 -8.12
CA GLY A 266 -1.31 -20.74 -7.34
C GLY A 266 -1.16 -22.17 -7.88
N ALA A 267 -1.24 -22.38 -9.20
CA ALA A 267 -1.08 -23.69 -9.81
C ALA A 267 0.35 -24.25 -9.63
N ALA A 268 1.37 -23.41 -9.81
CA ALA A 268 2.77 -23.80 -9.60
C ALA A 268 3.03 -24.18 -8.14
N THR A 269 2.57 -23.38 -7.19
CA THR A 269 2.68 -23.66 -5.76
C THR A 269 1.97 -24.98 -5.40
N LEU A 270 0.75 -25.18 -5.89
CA LEU A 270 -0.01 -26.42 -5.66
C LEU A 270 0.70 -27.64 -6.25
N LEU A 271 1.24 -27.54 -7.46
CA LEU A 271 2.00 -28.62 -8.09
C LEU A 271 3.25 -29.00 -7.27
N ILE A 272 4.04 -28.01 -6.86
CA ILE A 272 5.26 -28.22 -6.08
C ILE A 272 4.93 -28.86 -4.73
N GLU A 273 3.90 -28.38 -4.05
CA GLU A 273 3.48 -28.91 -2.74
C GLU A 273 3.00 -30.35 -2.85
N LEU A 274 2.16 -30.66 -3.86
CA LEU A 274 1.69 -32.02 -4.10
C LEU A 274 2.81 -32.98 -4.50
N MET A 275 3.81 -32.48 -5.25
CA MET A 275 5.00 -33.26 -5.59
C MET A 275 5.85 -33.53 -4.34
N ALA A 276 6.05 -32.54 -3.47
CA ALA A 276 6.76 -32.71 -2.21
C ALA A 276 6.04 -33.70 -1.27
N LEU A 277 4.71 -33.61 -1.19
CA LEU A 277 3.85 -34.58 -0.51
C LEU A 277 4.01 -36.00 -1.06
N ALA A 278 4.05 -36.14 -2.39
CA ALA A 278 4.24 -37.42 -3.04
C ALA A 278 5.62 -38.02 -2.78
N LEU A 279 6.66 -37.20 -2.71
CA LEU A 279 8.05 -37.65 -2.53
C LEU A 279 8.35 -38.05 -1.08
N THR A 280 7.80 -37.38 -0.06
CA THR A 280 8.18 -37.64 1.34
C THR A 280 7.27 -38.61 2.09
N SER A 281 6.03 -38.86 1.64
CA SER A 281 5.14 -39.83 2.30
C SER A 281 5.43 -41.27 1.86
N VAL A 282 6.48 -41.92 2.36
CA VAL A 282 6.82 -43.31 1.95
C VAL A 282 5.86 -44.32 2.58
N ASP A 283 4.63 -44.37 2.09
CA ASP A 283 3.72 -45.51 2.22
C ASP A 283 3.40 -46.03 0.81
N TRP A 284 3.92 -47.22 0.49
CA TRP A 284 3.79 -47.88 -0.82
C TRP A 284 2.33 -48.11 -1.25
N LEU A 285 1.37 -48.05 -0.32
CA LEU A 285 -0.06 -48.20 -0.60
C LEU A 285 -0.73 -46.93 -1.19
N GLN A 286 -0.10 -45.75 -1.10
CA GLN A 286 -0.71 -44.48 -1.49
C GLN A 286 -0.22 -43.94 -2.85
N VAL A 287 0.59 -44.70 -3.59
CA VAL A 287 1.12 -44.34 -4.91
C VAL A 287 0.03 -43.89 -5.90
N PRO A 288 -1.17 -44.52 -5.99
CA PRO A 288 -2.21 -44.07 -6.91
C PRO A 288 -2.74 -42.66 -6.58
N VAL A 289 -2.98 -42.38 -5.30
CA VAL A 289 -3.52 -41.08 -4.83
C VAL A 289 -2.55 -39.94 -5.13
N LYS A 290 -1.25 -40.19 -5.01
CA LYS A 290 -0.20 -39.24 -5.37
C LYS A 290 -0.19 -38.91 -6.86
N ILE A 291 -0.34 -39.92 -7.71
CA ILE A 291 -0.43 -39.74 -9.16
C ILE A 291 -1.69 -38.92 -9.51
N TYR A 292 -2.83 -39.20 -8.87
CA TYR A 292 -4.05 -38.42 -9.06
C TYR A 292 -3.90 -36.96 -8.62
N LEU A 293 -3.25 -36.70 -7.49
CA LEU A 293 -3.02 -35.33 -7.02
C LEU A 293 -2.09 -34.55 -7.94
N VAL A 294 -0.97 -35.14 -8.37
CA VAL A 294 -0.03 -34.50 -9.31
C VAL A 294 -0.69 -34.26 -10.67
N THR A 295 -1.49 -35.21 -11.16
CA THR A 295 -2.22 -35.04 -12.44
C THR A 295 -3.31 -33.98 -12.35
N VAL A 296 -4.02 -33.86 -11.22
CA VAL A 296 -4.99 -32.77 -10.99
C VAL A 296 -4.28 -31.40 -10.91
N GLY A 297 -3.14 -31.31 -10.23
CA GLY A 297 -2.32 -30.09 -10.21
C GLY A 297 -1.82 -29.69 -11.60
N ALA A 298 -1.34 -30.67 -12.38
CA ALA A 298 -0.94 -30.48 -13.77
C ALA A 298 -2.12 -30.05 -14.65
N LEU A 299 -3.32 -30.59 -14.42
CA LEU A 299 -4.54 -30.21 -15.12
C LEU A 299 -4.92 -28.75 -14.84
N PHE A 300 -4.82 -28.28 -13.59
CA PHE A 300 -5.06 -26.88 -13.26
C PHE A 300 -4.02 -25.95 -13.88
N ALA A 301 -2.74 -26.33 -13.89
CA ALA A 301 -1.71 -25.58 -14.59
C ALA A 301 -1.97 -25.52 -16.10
N PHE A 302 -2.41 -26.63 -16.70
CA PHE A 302 -2.80 -26.71 -18.11
C PHE A 302 -4.02 -25.85 -18.44
N VAL A 303 -5.04 -25.84 -17.57
CA VAL A 303 -6.21 -24.96 -17.72
C VAL A 303 -5.80 -23.49 -17.65
N GLY A 304 -4.94 -23.13 -16.69
CA GLY A 304 -4.36 -21.78 -16.60
C GLY A 304 -3.58 -21.38 -17.86
N TRP A 305 -2.78 -22.29 -18.41
CA TRP A 305 -2.07 -22.08 -19.66
C TRP A 305 -3.02 -21.96 -20.87
N MET A 306 -4.07 -22.77 -20.95
CA MET A 306 -5.09 -22.71 -22.01
C MET A 306 -5.84 -21.37 -22.04
N PHE A 307 -6.16 -20.80 -20.87
CA PHE A 307 -6.75 -19.46 -20.80
C PHE A 307 -5.82 -18.41 -21.41
N GLU A 308 -4.52 -18.58 -21.23
CA GLU A 308 -3.53 -17.68 -21.79
C GLU A 308 -3.45 -17.74 -23.31
N TYR A 309 -3.37 -18.96 -23.84
CA TYR A 309 -3.28 -19.18 -25.27
C TYR A 309 -4.51 -18.62 -26.00
N ARG A 310 -5.71 -18.81 -25.44
CA ARG A 310 -6.96 -18.27 -25.97
C ARG A 310 -7.01 -16.74 -25.91
N ARG A 311 -6.45 -16.12 -24.86
CA ARG A 311 -6.44 -14.66 -24.69
C ARG A 311 -5.50 -13.97 -25.68
N GLU A 312 -4.30 -14.52 -25.89
CA GLU A 312 -3.36 -13.99 -26.90
C GLU A 312 -3.97 -14.04 -28.30
N GLN A 313 -4.67 -15.12 -28.63
CA GLN A 313 -5.43 -15.23 -29.88
C GLN A 313 -6.54 -14.17 -30.00
N LEU A 314 -7.31 -13.93 -28.92
CA LEU A 314 -8.37 -12.92 -28.93
C LEU A 314 -7.83 -11.48 -29.03
N LEU A 315 -6.70 -11.18 -28.40
CA LEU A 315 -6.05 -9.88 -28.50
C LEU A 315 -5.46 -9.63 -29.88
N LEU A 316 -4.86 -10.66 -30.50
CA LEU A 316 -4.40 -10.62 -31.89
C LEU A 316 -5.56 -10.46 -32.88
N LEU A 317 -6.71 -11.09 -32.61
CA LEU A 317 -7.90 -10.92 -33.44
C LEU A 317 -8.45 -9.48 -33.32
N ARG A 318 -8.48 -8.94 -32.10
CA ARG A 318 -8.95 -7.57 -31.84
C ARG A 318 -8.01 -6.53 -32.45
N SER A 319 -6.70 -6.72 -32.39
CA SER A 319 -5.73 -5.80 -33.01
C SER A 319 -5.86 -5.81 -34.54
N ARG A 320 -6.03 -6.99 -35.15
CA ARG A 320 -6.32 -7.12 -36.59
C ARG A 320 -7.63 -6.43 -37.00
N LEU A 321 -8.68 -6.53 -36.18
CA LEU A 321 -9.95 -5.85 -36.45
C LEU A 321 -9.84 -4.32 -36.30
N ASN A 322 -9.06 -3.83 -35.34
CA ASN A 322 -8.83 -2.40 -35.17
C ASN A 322 -7.98 -1.82 -36.29
N THR A 323 -6.90 -2.49 -36.71
CA THR A 323 -6.08 -2.04 -37.85
C THR A 323 -6.87 -2.08 -39.16
N GLN A 324 -7.75 -3.07 -39.35
CA GLN A 324 -8.67 -3.08 -40.50
C GLN A 324 -9.68 -1.93 -40.44
N ARG A 325 -10.19 -1.56 -39.26
CA ARG A 325 -11.09 -0.42 -39.09
C ARG A 325 -10.40 0.93 -39.31
N GLU A 326 -9.17 1.07 -38.86
CA GLU A 326 -8.34 2.26 -39.11
C GLU A 326 -8.02 2.40 -40.61
N ALA A 327 -7.57 1.31 -41.25
CA ALA A 327 -7.34 1.30 -42.69
C ALA A 327 -8.62 1.58 -43.51
N ALA A 328 -9.78 1.09 -43.06
CA ALA A 328 -11.06 1.41 -43.69
C ALA A 328 -11.43 2.90 -43.51
N ARG A 329 -11.20 3.48 -42.32
CA ARG A 329 -11.42 4.92 -42.07
C ARG A 329 -10.50 5.80 -42.90
N GLU A 330 -9.23 5.43 -43.04
CA GLU A 330 -8.27 6.15 -43.91
C GLU A 330 -8.71 6.10 -45.38
N ARG A 331 -9.14 4.93 -45.87
CA ARG A 331 -9.67 4.78 -47.24
C ARG A 331 -10.95 5.59 -47.47
N PHE A 332 -11.87 5.63 -46.49
CA PHE A 332 -13.07 6.46 -46.56
C PHE A 332 -12.75 7.97 -46.45
N GLY A 333 -11.73 8.33 -45.66
CA GLY A 333 -11.26 9.72 -45.54
C GLY A 333 -10.58 10.24 -46.80
N GLN A 334 -9.87 9.40 -47.54
CA GLN A 334 -9.29 9.72 -48.85
C GLN A 334 -10.33 9.82 -49.98
N TRP A 335 -11.53 9.29 -49.76
CA TRP A 335 -12.63 9.32 -50.73
C TRP A 335 -13.50 10.59 -50.65
N ARG A 336 -13.34 11.38 -49.57
CA ARG A 336 -13.96 12.72 -49.40
C ARG A 336 -13.00 13.81 -49.86
#